data_AF-A0A161MZ83-F1
#
_entry.id   AF-A0A161MZ83-F1
#
_cell.length_a   1.000
_cell.length_b   1.000
_cell.length_c   1.000
_cell.angle_alpha   90.00
_cell.angle_beta   90.00
_cell.angle_gamma   90.00
#
_symmetry.space_group_name_H-M   'P 1'
#
loop_
_entity.id
_entity.type
_entity.pdbx_description
1 polymer ?
#
loop_
_entity_poly.entity_id
_entity_poly.type
_entity_poly.pdbx_seq_one_letter_code
_entity_poly.pdbx_strand_id
1 'polypeptide(L)' 'MLNLPKKVRLLLTSTLFNDITGVRKALRLKVDINSSGPDLVTPIHLAAEKGYTEMAEFLVTVEGIDLNLR' A
#
# COMPACT_ATOMS: atom_id res chain seq x y z
N MET A 1 5.87 2.75 11.87
CA MET A 1 5.02 3.59 10.98
C MET A 1 4.80 5.04 11.45
N LEU A 2 5.00 5.37 12.74
CA LEU A 2 4.66 6.71 13.28
C LEU A 2 5.46 7.88 12.67
N ASN A 3 6.68 7.63 12.16
CA ASN A 3 7.53 8.66 11.57
C ASN A 3 7.40 8.81 10.03
N LEU A 4 6.49 8.07 9.39
CA LEU A 4 6.30 8.17 7.94
C LEU A 4 5.50 9.43 7.55
N PRO A 5 5.67 9.95 6.32
CA PRO A 5 4.78 10.99 5.79
C PRO A 5 3.31 10.56 5.90
N LYS A 6 2.41 11.51 6.19
CA LYS A 6 0.98 11.21 6.43
C LYS A 6 0.34 10.35 5.34
N LYS A 7 0.64 10.63 4.06
CA LYS A 7 0.10 9.89 2.91
C LYS A 7 0.64 8.45 2.80
N VAL A 8 1.92 8.24 3.14
CA VAL A 8 2.54 6.90 3.18
C VAL A 8 1.98 6.08 4.34
N ARG A 9 1.83 6.70 5.52
CA ARG A 9 1.16 6.05 6.64
C ARG A 9 -0.28 5.67 6.30
N LEU A 10 -1.04 6.57 5.65
CA LEU A 10 -2.40 6.25 5.22
C LEU A 10 -2.42 5.05 4.27
N LEU A 11 -1.55 5.03 3.26
CA LEU A 11 -1.43 3.91 2.32
C LEU A 11 -1.17 2.58 3.05
N LEU A 12 -0.14 2.53 3.89
CA LEU A 12 0.27 1.29 4.57
C LEU A 12 -0.73 0.85 5.63
N THR A 13 -1.26 1.78 6.43
CA THR A 13 -2.26 1.46 7.46
C THR A 13 -3.57 1.00 6.84
N SER A 14 -4.05 1.65 5.76
CA SER A 14 -5.24 1.17 5.06
C SER A 14 -5.03 -0.21 4.44
N THR A 15 -3.85 -0.48 3.87
CA THR A 15 -3.54 -1.83 3.35
C THR A 15 -3.49 -2.87 4.47
N LEU A 16 -2.87 -2.55 5.60
CA LEU A 16 -2.77 -3.42 6.79
C LEU A 16 -4.15 -3.86 7.31
N PHE A 17 -5.15 -2.97 7.23
CA PHE A 17 -6.52 -3.22 7.69
C PHE A 17 -7.50 -3.60 6.56
N ASN A 18 -7.00 -3.93 5.36
CA ASN A 18 -7.79 -4.27 4.19
C ASN A 18 -8.80 -3.18 3.74
N ASP A 19 -8.49 -1.91 3.99
CA ASP A 19 -9.33 -0.76 3.64
C ASP A 19 -8.98 -0.20 2.25
N ILE A 20 -9.61 -0.76 1.21
CA ILE A 20 -9.43 -0.31 -0.19
C ILE A 20 -9.81 1.17 -0.35
N THR A 21 -10.81 1.66 0.37
CA THR A 21 -11.25 3.06 0.29
C THR A 21 -10.17 4.02 0.79
N GLY A 22 -9.50 3.65 1.88
CA GLY A 22 -8.36 4.37 2.41
C GLY A 22 -7.13 4.34 1.50
N VAL A 23 -6.85 3.20 0.85
CA VAL A 23 -5.80 3.14 -0.19
C VAL A 23 -6.12 4.08 -1.36
N ARG A 24 -7.37 4.07 -1.86
CA ARG A 24 -7.83 5.02 -2.89
C ARG A 24 -7.68 6.48 -2.44
N LYS A 25 -7.93 6.78 -1.17
CA LYS A 25 -7.72 8.12 -0.60
C LYS A 25 -6.23 8.49 -0.60
N ALA A 26 -5.34 7.59 -0.23
CA ALA A 26 -3.90 7.82 -0.28
C ALA A 26 -3.42 8.10 -1.71
N LEU A 27 -3.92 7.36 -2.71
CA LEU A 27 -3.62 7.57 -4.13
C LEU A 27 -4.07 8.95 -4.62
N ARG A 28 -5.27 9.41 -4.22
CA ARG A 28 -5.73 10.77 -4.53
C ARG A 28 -4.83 11.86 -3.94
N LEU A 29 -4.12 11.57 -2.85
CA LEU A 29 -3.10 12.45 -2.26
C LEU A 29 -1.73 12.31 -2.94
N LYS A 30 -1.66 11.67 -4.11
CA LYS A 30 -0.45 11.48 -4.91
C LYS A 30 0.68 10.84 -4.09
N VAL A 31 0.35 9.82 -3.30
CA VAL A 31 1.35 8.92 -2.70
C VAL A 31 1.94 8.04 -3.80
N ASP A 32 3.22 7.70 -3.67
CA ASP A 32 3.80 6.63 -4.48
C ASP A 32 3.28 5.28 -3.95
N ILE A 33 2.67 4.47 -4.82
CA ILE A 33 2.09 3.17 -4.46
C ILE A 33 3.14 2.19 -3.94
N ASN A 34 4.40 2.38 -4.33
CA ASN A 34 5.53 1.57 -3.89
C ASN A 34 6.14 2.05 -2.57
N SER A 35 5.59 3.09 -1.94
CA SER A 35 6.11 3.62 -0.68
C SER A 35 6.11 2.53 0.39
N SER A 36 7.26 2.33 1.03
CA SER A 36 7.44 1.31 2.04
C SER A 36 7.43 1.85 3.47
N GLY A 37 7.16 0.97 4.41
CA GLY A 37 7.36 1.20 5.83
C GLY A 37 8.76 0.82 6.30
N PRO A 38 8.93 0.57 7.61
CA PRO A 38 10.09 -0.16 8.12
C PRO A 38 10.27 -1.49 7.37
N ASP A 39 11.51 -1.95 7.28
CA ASP A 39 11.87 -3.23 6.63
C ASP A 39 11.47 -3.33 5.15
N LEU A 40 11.32 -2.18 4.48
CA LEU A 40 10.97 -2.09 3.05
C LEU A 40 9.62 -2.75 2.68
N VAL A 41 8.74 -2.96 3.66
CA VAL A 41 7.41 -3.54 3.43
C VAL A 41 6.52 -2.55 2.67
N THR A 42 6.04 -2.96 1.50
CA THR A 42 5.17 -2.20 0.60
C THR A 42 3.70 -2.63 0.77
N PRO A 43 2.74 -1.93 0.15
CA PRO A 43 1.34 -2.37 0.16
C PRO A 43 1.16 -3.78 -0.42
N ILE A 44 1.87 -4.12 -1.50
CA ILE A 44 1.70 -5.45 -2.12
C ILE A 44 2.26 -6.56 -1.21
N HIS A 45 3.37 -6.29 -0.49
CA HIS A 45 3.88 -7.20 0.54
C HIS A 45 2.81 -7.46 1.62
N LEU A 46 2.19 -6.40 2.15
CA LEU A 46 1.13 -6.53 3.17
C LEU A 46 -0.08 -7.32 2.67
N ALA A 47 -0.54 -7.04 1.44
CA ALA A 47 -1.69 -7.72 0.87
C ALA A 47 -1.40 -9.22 0.64
N ALA A 48 -0.21 -9.55 0.13
CA ALA A 48 0.22 -10.93 -0.08
C ALA A 48 0.41 -11.69 1.23
N GLU A 49 1.11 -11.12 2.21
CA GLU A 49 1.35 -11.72 3.53
C GLU A 49 0.04 -12.06 4.25
N LYS A 50 -0.97 -11.19 4.13
CA LYS A 50 -2.27 -11.35 4.80
C LYS A 50 -3.31 -12.13 3.99
N GLY A 51 -3.01 -12.49 2.74
CA GLY A 51 -3.96 -13.17 1.86
C GLY A 51 -5.14 -12.28 1.43
N TYR A 52 -4.96 -10.97 1.35
CA TYR A 52 -5.99 -10.03 0.90
C TYR A 52 -6.08 -9.99 -0.62
N THR A 53 -6.71 -11.01 -1.22
CA THR A 53 -6.81 -11.17 -2.67
C THR A 53 -7.41 -9.96 -3.38
N GLU A 54 -8.56 -9.46 -2.94
CA GLU A 54 -9.20 -8.29 -3.57
C GLU A 54 -8.34 -7.03 -3.49
N MET A 55 -7.63 -6.84 -2.37
CA MET A 55 -6.69 -5.73 -2.22
C MET A 55 -5.49 -5.89 -3.16
N ALA A 56 -4.94 -7.10 -3.26
CA ALA A 56 -3.83 -7.38 -4.17
C ALA A 56 -4.24 -7.15 -5.63
N GLU A 57 -5.40 -7.68 -6.03
CA GLU A 57 -6.02 -7.43 -7.34
C GLU A 57 -6.20 -5.94 -7.60
N PHE A 58 -6.68 -5.18 -6.62
CA PHE A 58 -6.79 -3.73 -6.74
C PHE A 58 -5.41 -3.06 -6.91
N LEU A 59 -4.42 -3.39 -6.07
CA LEU A 59 -3.09 -2.79 -6.09
C LEU A 59 -2.37 -3.00 -7.43
N VAL A 60 -2.49 -4.19 -8.05
CA VAL A 60 -1.85 -4.47 -9.35
C VAL A 60 -2.46 -3.68 -10.51
N THR A 61 -3.65 -3.08 -10.35
CA THR A 61 -4.24 -2.18 -11.36
C THR A 61 -3.71 -0.74 -11.27
N VAL A 62 -2.96 -0.40 -10.22
CA VAL A 62 -2.48 0.97 -10.01
C VAL A 62 -1.27 1.24 -10.91
N GLU A 63 -1.33 2.33 -11.67
CA GLU A 63 -0.21 2.76 -12.52
C GLU A 63 1.08 2.95 -11.71
N GLY A 64 2.18 2.38 -12.22
CA GLY A 64 3.51 2.49 -11.60
C GLY A 64 3.77 1.50 -10.46
N ILE A 65 2.86 0.55 -10.18
CA ILE A 65 3.12 -0.55 -9.24
C ILE A 65 4.34 -1.37 -9.68
N ASP A 66 5.26 -1.63 -8.75
CA ASP A 66 6.39 -2.54 -8.94
C ASP A 66 6.22 -3.78 -8.05
N LEU A 67 6.05 -4.94 -8.70
CA LEU A 67 5.84 -6.22 -8.03
C LEU A 67 7.15 -6.92 -7.63
N ASN A 68 8.29 -6.38 -8.05
CA ASN A 68 9.60 -7.02 -7.85
C ASN A 68 10.42 -6.37 -6.73
N LEU A 69 9.83 -5.44 -5.98
CA LEU A 69 10.48 -4.84 -4.82
C LEU A 69 10.79 -5.92 -3.78
N ARG A 70 12.01 -5.88 -3.24
CA ARG A 70 12.55 -6.88 -2.31
C ARG A 70 12.62 -6.34 -0.89
#